data_AF-A0A2H3BNT0-F1
#
_entry.id   AF-A0A2H3BNT0-F1
#
_cell.length_a   1.000
_cell.length_b   1.000
_cell.length_c   1.000
_cell.angle_alpha   90.00
_cell.angle_beta   90.00
_cell.angle_gamma   90.00
#
_symmetry.space_group_name_H-M   'P 1'
#
loop_
_entity.id
_entity.type
_entity.pdbx_description
1 polymer ?
#
loop_
_entity_poly.entity_id
_entity_poly.type
_entity_poly.pdbx_seq_one_letter_code
_entity_poly.pdbx_strand_id
1 'polypeptide(L)'
;MESKLKALKVVDLKAILATASVSLPAKANKQDLINTILASQPALDAYNTLHDVPVQVDPPKAPEKKEELVAEPTAVPEPAAVEPAPAAAVDPELEKRKLRAARFGIPLVESKPDRKNASRRKLPDDSEKIKSRAARFGITTKPTTSPPSKRKATATVTEEVDAEELARRQKRAERFGPKST
;
A
#
# COMPACT_ATOMS: atom_id res chain seq x y z
N MET A 1 8.51 10.78 -19.13
CA MET A 1 7.48 9.83 -18.67
C MET A 1 7.89 9.07 -17.41
N GLU A 2 9.08 8.46 -17.34
CA GLU A 2 9.50 7.67 -16.17
C GLU A 2 9.43 8.45 -14.83
N SER A 3 9.82 9.73 -14.79
CA SER A 3 9.71 10.57 -13.59
C SER A 3 8.27 10.72 -13.10
N LYS A 4 7.29 10.86 -14.02
CA LYS A 4 5.87 10.91 -13.68
C LYS A 4 5.40 9.59 -13.05
N LEU A 5 5.83 8.45 -13.60
CA LEU A 5 5.53 7.12 -13.06
C LEU A 5 6.20 6.85 -11.69
N LYS A 6 7.41 7.38 -11.46
CA LYS A 6 8.11 7.28 -10.15
C LYS A 6 7.39 8.04 -9.03
N ALA A 7 6.68 9.11 -9.36
CA ALA A 7 5.90 9.89 -8.40
C ALA A 7 4.62 9.18 -7.93
N LEU A 8 4.06 8.28 -8.76
CA LEU A 8 2.84 7.54 -8.44
C LEU A 8 3.07 6.50 -7.33
N LYS A 9 1.99 6.14 -6.63
CA LYS A 9 2.03 5.05 -5.64
C LYS A 9 1.97 3.70 -6.34
N VAL A 10 2.46 2.65 -5.67
CA VAL A 10 2.42 1.26 -6.18
C VAL A 10 0.99 0.82 -6.52
N VAL A 11 -0.01 1.33 -5.80
CA VAL A 11 -1.43 1.05 -6.05
C VAL A 11 -1.86 1.60 -7.42
N ASP A 12 -1.51 2.85 -7.74
CA ASP A 12 -1.89 3.50 -9.00
C ASP A 12 -1.19 2.83 -10.19
N LEU A 13 0.09 2.47 -10.02
CA LEU A 13 0.84 1.71 -11.03
C LEU A 13 0.20 0.34 -11.32
N LYS A 14 -0.31 -0.34 -10.30
CA LYS A 14 -1.06 -1.59 -10.48
C LYS A 14 -2.41 -1.36 -11.15
N ALA A 15 -3.10 -0.26 -10.84
CA ALA A 15 -4.37 0.08 -11.46
C ALA A 15 -4.20 0.31 -12.97
N ILE A 16 -3.18 1.08 -13.39
CA ILE A 16 -2.86 1.31 -14.80
C ILE A 16 -2.64 -0.02 -15.53
N LEU A 17 -1.83 -0.91 -14.96
CA LEU A 17 -1.53 -2.20 -15.56
C LEU A 17 -2.75 -3.13 -15.59
N ALA A 18 -3.63 -3.05 -14.59
CA ALA A 18 -4.90 -3.79 -14.58
C ALA A 18 -5.86 -3.27 -15.66
N THR A 19 -6.00 -1.95 -15.83
CA THR A 19 -6.80 -1.32 -16.89
C THR A 19 -6.30 -1.71 -18.28
N ALA A 20 -4.98 -1.77 -18.45
CA ALA A 20 -4.35 -2.21 -19.68
C ALA A 20 -4.35 -3.74 -19.87
N SER A 21 -4.92 -4.51 -18.94
CA SER A 21 -4.95 -5.98 -18.94
C SER A 21 -3.56 -6.65 -19.06
N VAL A 22 -2.52 -6.00 -18.52
CA VAL A 22 -1.14 -6.48 -18.54
C VAL A 22 -0.90 -7.41 -17.35
N SER A 23 -0.35 -8.60 -17.61
CA SER A 23 -0.05 -9.59 -16.56
C SER A 23 1.01 -9.08 -15.58
N LEU A 24 0.68 -9.11 -14.29
CA LEU A 24 1.57 -8.69 -13.20
C LEU A 24 2.26 -9.88 -12.52
N PRO A 25 3.59 -9.85 -12.34
CA PRO A 25 4.26 -10.82 -11.48
C PRO A 25 3.81 -10.66 -10.02
N ALA A 26 3.52 -11.77 -9.34
CA ALA A 26 3.00 -11.78 -7.96
C ALA A 26 3.91 -11.05 -6.94
N LYS A 27 5.20 -10.88 -7.26
CA LYS A 27 6.19 -10.19 -6.42
C LYS A 27 6.91 -9.05 -7.15
N ALA A 28 6.22 -8.34 -8.03
CA ALA A 28 6.78 -7.16 -8.70
C ALA A 28 7.10 -6.03 -7.71
N ASN A 29 8.32 -5.49 -7.78
CA ASN A 29 8.70 -4.28 -7.07
C ASN A 29 8.20 -3.03 -7.82
N LYS A 30 8.23 -1.85 -7.19
CA LYS A 30 7.77 -0.59 -7.81
C LYS A 30 8.46 -0.34 -9.16
N GLN A 31 9.78 -0.56 -9.22
CA GLN A 31 10.53 -0.35 -10.46
C GLN A 31 10.13 -1.34 -11.55
N ASP A 32 9.81 -2.59 -11.21
CA ASP A 32 9.34 -3.58 -12.19
C ASP A 32 8.01 -3.16 -12.81
N LEU A 33 7.10 -2.60 -12.00
CA LEU A 33 5.82 -2.07 -12.49
C LEU A 33 6.04 -0.88 -13.44
N ILE A 34 6.94 0.04 -13.10
CA ILE A 34 7.30 1.17 -13.97
C ILE A 34 7.90 0.68 -15.28
N ASN A 35 8.84 -0.26 -15.22
CA ASN A 35 9.45 -0.85 -16.43
C ASN A 35 8.41 -1.57 -17.29
N THR A 36 7.44 -2.26 -16.67
CA THR A 36 6.34 -2.93 -17.37
C THR A 36 5.43 -1.93 -18.09
N ILE A 37 5.11 -0.80 -17.44
CA ILE A 37 4.33 0.27 -18.08
C ILE A 37 5.10 0.87 -19.26
N LEU A 38 6.38 1.18 -19.10
CA LEU A 38 7.20 1.74 -20.17
C LEU A 38 7.38 0.77 -21.35
N ALA A 39 7.41 -0.54 -21.08
CA ALA A 39 7.54 -1.56 -22.12
C ALA A 39 6.22 -1.86 -22.86
N SER A 40 5.06 -1.48 -22.32
CA SER A 40 3.75 -1.78 -22.90
C SER A 40 2.98 -0.51 -23.26
N GLN A 41 2.80 -0.30 -24.57
CA GLN A 41 1.99 0.81 -25.09
C GLN A 41 0.57 0.91 -24.51
N PRO A 42 -0.22 -0.18 -24.36
CA PRO A 42 -1.57 -0.06 -23.79
C PRO A 42 -1.56 0.45 -22.34
N ALA A 43 -0.48 0.22 -21.58
CA ALA A 43 -0.34 0.76 -20.23
C ALA A 43 0.00 2.25 -20.24
N LEU A 44 0.78 2.73 -21.22
CA LEU A 44 1.03 4.16 -21.41
C LEU A 44 -0.26 4.89 -21.81
N ASP A 45 -1.07 4.30 -22.68
CA ASP A 45 -2.35 4.88 -23.10
C ASP A 45 -3.31 4.96 -21.90
N ALA A 46 -3.42 3.88 -21.11
CA ALA A 46 -4.19 3.88 -19.86
C ALA A 46 -3.67 4.91 -18.84
N TYR A 47 -2.35 5.11 -18.74
CA TYR A 47 -1.78 6.16 -17.91
C TYR A 47 -2.20 7.55 -18.39
N ASN A 48 -2.10 7.79 -19.70
CA ASN A 48 -2.46 9.09 -20.28
C ASN A 48 -3.95 9.39 -20.08
N THR A 49 -4.85 8.42 -20.26
CA THR A 49 -6.29 8.64 -19.99
C THR A 49 -6.62 8.96 -18.54
N LEU A 50 -5.83 8.43 -17.60
CA LEU A 50 -6.03 8.62 -16.16
C LEU A 50 -5.36 9.90 -15.61
N HIS A 51 -4.23 10.32 -16.20
CA HIS A 51 -3.35 11.34 -15.60
C HIS A 51 -3.01 12.51 -16.51
N ASP A 52 -2.96 12.31 -17.82
CA ASP A 52 -3.00 13.42 -18.77
C ASP A 52 -4.48 13.68 -19.04
N VAL A 53 -5.14 14.35 -18.08
CA VAL A 53 -6.26 15.21 -18.47
C VAL A 53 -5.62 16.22 -19.41
N PRO A 54 -5.91 16.21 -20.72
CA PRO A 54 -5.40 17.26 -21.56
C PRO A 54 -5.92 18.55 -20.92
N VAL A 55 -5.00 19.43 -20.54
CA VAL A 55 -5.28 20.87 -20.63
C VAL A 55 -5.96 21.00 -21.98
N GLN A 56 -7.25 21.33 -21.99
CA GLN A 56 -7.98 21.58 -23.21
C GLN A 56 -7.16 22.64 -23.96
N VAL A 57 -6.37 22.18 -24.92
CA VAL A 57 -5.86 23.03 -25.96
C VAL A 57 -7.07 23.18 -26.84
N ASP A 58 -7.66 24.38 -26.79
CA ASP A 58 -8.70 24.78 -27.73
C ASP A 58 -8.28 24.40 -29.16
N PRO A 59 -9.24 23.93 -29.99
CA PRO A 59 -8.95 23.29 -31.27
C PRO A 59 -8.20 24.20 -32.27
N PRO A 60 -7.50 23.60 -33.24
CA PRO A 60 -6.38 24.18 -33.96
C PRO A 60 -6.82 25.20 -35.01
N LYS A 61 -6.19 26.38 -35.01
CA LYS A 61 -6.15 27.29 -36.16
C LYS A 61 -4.74 27.24 -36.77
N ALA A 62 -4.66 26.63 -37.94
CA ALA A 62 -3.46 26.50 -38.76
C ALA A 62 -3.03 27.87 -39.37
N PRO A 63 -1.92 27.96 -40.14
CA PRO A 63 -0.58 28.31 -39.65
C PRO A 63 0.01 29.55 -40.38
N GLU A 64 0.68 30.47 -39.67
CA GLU A 64 1.51 31.49 -40.33
C GLU A 64 2.94 31.59 -39.76
N LYS A 65 3.82 31.14 -40.64
CA LYS A 65 5.26 31.33 -40.84
C LYS A 65 5.76 32.77 -40.64
N LYS A 66 6.84 32.94 -39.86
CA LYS A 66 8.03 33.84 -40.06
C LYS A 66 8.90 33.79 -38.79
N GLU A 67 10.10 33.20 -38.84
CA GLU A 67 11.41 33.86 -39.07
C GLU A 67 11.81 34.77 -37.90
N GLU A 68 12.84 34.36 -37.12
CA GLU A 68 14.16 35.02 -37.02
C GLU A 68 14.13 36.25 -36.07
N LEU A 69 15.04 36.56 -35.13
CA LEU A 69 16.44 36.25 -34.85
C LEU A 69 16.80 36.93 -33.49
N VAL A 70 17.78 36.38 -32.76
CA VAL A 70 18.91 37.08 -32.09
C VAL A 70 18.79 37.68 -30.66
N ALA A 71 19.84 37.30 -29.89
CA ALA A 71 20.55 37.98 -28.78
C ALA A 71 20.17 37.73 -27.30
N GLU A 72 20.84 36.75 -26.69
CA GLU A 72 21.62 36.97 -25.44
C GLU A 72 22.93 37.75 -25.79
N PRO A 73 23.75 38.27 -24.85
CA PRO A 73 23.69 38.27 -23.38
C PRO A 73 23.93 39.67 -22.75
N THR A 74 23.52 39.89 -21.49
CA THR A 74 24.13 40.95 -20.67
C THR A 74 24.23 40.50 -19.23
N ALA A 75 25.43 40.67 -18.67
CA ALA A 75 25.91 40.05 -17.46
C ALA A 75 26.17 41.09 -16.35
N VAL A 76 26.14 40.60 -15.10
CA VAL A 76 26.88 41.07 -13.88
C VAL A 76 26.25 42.25 -13.10
N PRO A 77 26.38 42.37 -11.74
CA PRO A 77 26.60 41.40 -10.63
C PRO A 77 25.58 41.48 -9.45
N GLU A 78 25.71 40.47 -8.58
CA GLU A 78 25.34 40.31 -7.15
C GLU A 78 25.34 41.58 -6.25
N PRO A 79 24.51 41.61 -5.19
CA PRO A 79 25.04 41.20 -3.89
C PRO A 79 24.09 40.35 -3.02
N ALA A 80 24.70 39.35 -2.40
CA ALA A 80 24.33 38.62 -1.17
C ALA A 80 23.08 39.10 -0.38
N ALA A 81 22.05 38.26 -0.38
CA ALA A 81 21.05 38.19 0.69
C ALA A 81 20.98 36.75 1.19
N VAL A 82 21.36 36.58 2.46
CA VAL A 82 21.39 35.33 3.21
C VAL A 82 19.96 34.84 3.40
N GLU A 83 19.58 33.74 2.75
CA GLU A 83 18.38 32.97 3.09
C GLU A 83 18.67 32.08 4.31
N PRO A 84 17.92 32.21 5.42
CA PRO A 84 17.96 31.20 6.48
C PRO A 84 17.09 30.01 6.07
N ALA A 85 17.75 28.86 5.98
CA ALA A 85 17.28 27.47 6.15
C ALA A 85 15.76 27.17 6.08
N PRO A 86 15.33 26.17 5.28
CA PRO A 86 13.96 25.68 5.36
C PRO A 86 13.74 25.04 6.74
N ALA A 87 12.95 25.72 7.57
CA ALA A 87 12.42 25.19 8.81
C ALA A 87 11.74 23.86 8.53
N ALA A 88 12.21 22.83 9.22
CA ALA A 88 11.68 21.48 9.18
C ALA A 88 10.16 21.52 9.39
N ALA A 89 9.41 21.20 8.33
CA ALA A 89 7.99 20.92 8.41
C ALA A 89 7.81 19.79 9.43
N VAL A 90 7.31 20.13 10.61
CA VAL A 90 6.88 19.16 11.61
C VAL A 90 5.65 18.49 11.02
N ASP A 91 5.84 17.34 10.38
CA ASP A 91 4.75 16.54 9.84
C ASP A 91 3.75 16.24 10.97
N PRO A 92 2.44 16.50 10.80
CA PRO A 92 1.41 16.28 11.82
C PRO A 92 1.31 14.82 12.28
N GLU A 93 1.93 13.90 11.54
CA GLU A 93 2.07 12.49 11.90
C GLU A 93 3.04 12.27 13.08
N LEU A 94 4.10 13.07 13.20
CA LEU A 94 5.08 12.93 14.29
C LEU A 94 4.49 13.32 15.65
N GLU A 95 3.61 14.32 15.70
CA GLU A 95 2.92 14.72 16.93
C GLU A 95 1.94 13.64 17.41
N LYS A 96 1.16 13.04 16.49
CA LYS A 96 0.29 11.90 16.83
C LYS A 96 1.10 10.70 17.34
N ARG A 97 2.29 10.48 16.78
CA ARG A 97 3.21 9.44 17.24
C ARG A 97 3.82 9.76 18.61
N LYS A 98 4.18 11.01 18.87
CA LYS A 98 4.65 11.51 20.18
C LYS A 98 3.58 11.34 21.26
N LEU A 99 2.35 11.76 21.00
CA LEU A 99 1.22 11.61 21.92
C LEU A 99 0.92 10.14 22.22
N ARG A 100 0.99 9.28 21.20
CA ARG A 100 0.85 7.83 21.40
C ARG A 100 2.00 7.29 22.24
N ALA A 101 3.25 7.60 21.90
CA ALA A 101 4.42 7.13 22.65
C ALA A 101 4.34 7.54 24.13
N ALA A 102 3.93 8.79 24.40
CA ALA A 102 3.67 9.29 25.75
C ALA A 102 2.55 8.51 26.46
N ARG A 103 1.43 8.24 25.78
CA ARG A 103 0.32 7.45 26.34
C ARG A 103 0.74 6.02 26.72
N PHE A 104 1.66 5.43 25.98
CA PHE A 104 2.13 4.06 26.22
C PHE A 104 3.43 4.00 27.04
N GLY A 105 3.98 5.14 27.47
CA GLY A 105 5.26 5.20 28.20
C GLY A 105 6.45 4.63 27.41
N ILE A 106 6.34 4.59 26.08
CA ILE A 106 7.39 4.05 25.22
C ILE A 106 8.32 5.19 24.84
N PRO A 107 9.65 5.07 25.03
CA PRO A 107 10.60 6.04 24.51
C PRO A 107 10.39 6.25 23.01
N LEU A 108 10.25 7.51 22.58
CA LEU A 108 10.14 7.85 21.17
C LEU A 108 11.49 7.57 20.49
N VAL A 109 11.68 6.33 20.04
CA VAL A 109 12.79 5.98 19.18
C VAL A 109 12.49 6.56 17.81
N GLU A 110 13.05 7.73 17.54
CA GLU A 110 13.17 8.26 16.20
C GLU A 110 13.98 7.24 15.39
N SER A 111 13.28 6.44 14.59
CA SER A 111 13.89 5.44 13.74
C SER A 111 14.75 6.19 12.71
N LYS A 112 16.03 6.37 13.03
CA LYS A 112 17.05 6.76 12.05
C LYS A 112 16.94 5.78 10.87
N PRO A 113 17.05 6.23 9.61
CA PRO A 113 16.94 5.38 8.42
C PRO A 113 18.15 4.45 8.23
N ASP A 114 18.71 3.92 9.31
CA ASP A 114 19.77 2.93 9.31
C ASP A 114 19.30 1.68 10.04
N ARG A 115 18.90 0.67 9.25
CA ARG A 115 19.53 -0.66 9.23
C ARG A 115 18.65 -1.66 8.50
N LYS A 116 19.15 -2.05 7.33
CA LYS A 116 18.89 -3.35 6.72
C LYS A 116 19.04 -4.44 7.79
N ASN A 117 18.09 -5.37 7.85
CA ASN A 117 18.16 -6.62 8.60
C ASN A 117 18.22 -6.54 10.14
N ALA A 118 17.13 -6.08 10.78
CA ALA A 118 16.71 -6.66 12.06
C ALA A 118 16.00 -8.01 11.80
N SER A 119 16.76 -8.98 11.30
CA SER A 119 16.36 -10.37 11.22
C SER A 119 15.85 -10.81 12.58
N ARG A 120 14.59 -11.26 12.61
CA ARG A 120 14.02 -12.21 13.59
C ARG A 120 14.77 -12.24 14.91
N ARG A 121 14.48 -11.28 15.81
CA ARG A 121 14.65 -11.58 17.23
C ARG A 121 13.72 -12.75 17.51
N LYS A 122 14.27 -13.97 17.47
CA LYS A 122 13.71 -15.13 18.16
C LYS A 122 13.73 -14.74 19.63
N LEU A 123 12.71 -14.01 20.08
CA LEU A 123 12.38 -14.07 21.49
C LEU A 123 12.15 -15.56 21.77
N PRO A 124 12.72 -16.12 22.84
CA PRO A 124 12.34 -17.45 23.28
C PRO A 124 10.82 -17.41 23.47
N ASP A 125 10.10 -18.08 22.58
CA ASP A 125 8.68 -18.29 22.73
C ASP A 125 8.52 -19.09 24.03
N ASP A 126 8.18 -18.39 25.12
CA ASP A 126 7.80 -19.00 26.39
C ASP A 126 6.71 -20.03 26.09
N SER A 127 7.05 -21.31 26.21
CA SER A 127 6.12 -22.40 25.90
C SER A 127 4.78 -22.25 26.66
N GLU A 128 4.79 -21.60 27.81
CA GLU A 128 3.61 -21.28 28.61
C GLU A 128 2.69 -20.23 27.96
N LYS A 129 3.25 -19.23 27.26
CA LYS A 129 2.46 -18.25 26.50
C LYS A 129 1.78 -18.90 25.29
N ILE A 130 2.45 -19.85 24.65
CA ILE A 130 1.87 -20.63 23.56
C ILE A 130 0.77 -21.55 24.10
N LYS A 131 1.01 -22.28 25.20
CA LYS A 131 0.02 -23.17 25.82
C LYS A 131 -1.21 -22.41 26.31
N SER A 132 -1.04 -21.27 26.96
CA SER A 132 -2.16 -20.43 27.42
C SER A 132 -2.97 -19.85 26.27
N ARG A 133 -2.31 -19.44 25.18
CA ARG A 133 -3.00 -19.04 23.95
C ARG A 133 -3.74 -20.23 23.33
N ALA A 134 -3.08 -21.39 23.21
CA ALA A 134 -3.68 -22.61 22.70
C ALA A 134 -4.95 -22.99 23.49
N ALA A 135 -4.91 -22.90 24.81
CA ALA A 135 -6.07 -23.12 25.69
C ALA A 135 -7.19 -22.09 25.45
N ARG A 136 -6.86 -20.79 25.34
CA ARG A 136 -7.85 -19.73 25.08
C ARG A 136 -8.53 -19.85 23.72
N PHE A 137 -7.80 -20.33 22.72
CA PHE A 137 -8.29 -20.46 21.35
C PHE A 137 -8.76 -21.88 21.02
N GLY A 138 -8.78 -22.79 22.00
CA GLY A 138 -9.18 -24.19 21.79
C GLY A 138 -8.30 -24.96 20.81
N ILE A 139 -7.10 -24.47 20.51
CA ILE A 139 -6.18 -25.12 19.57
C ILE A 139 -5.43 -26.18 20.36
N THR A 140 -5.90 -27.43 20.32
CA THR A 140 -5.12 -28.56 20.82
C THR A 140 -3.89 -28.74 19.93
N THR A 141 -2.76 -28.17 20.34
CA THR A 141 -1.46 -28.40 19.69
C THR A 141 -0.98 -29.82 20.03
N LYS A 142 -1.54 -30.83 19.37
CA LYS A 142 -0.89 -32.15 19.31
C LYS A 142 0.40 -31.96 18.49
N PRO A 143 1.58 -32.34 19.01
CA PRO A 143 2.82 -32.28 18.24
C PRO A 143 2.82 -33.42 17.21
N THR A 144 2.21 -33.20 16.05
CA THR A 144 2.29 -34.14 14.93
C THR A 144 3.44 -33.73 14.01
N THR A 145 4.58 -34.40 14.21
CA THR A 145 5.65 -34.49 13.22
C THR A 145 5.17 -35.38 12.05
N SER A 146 4.65 -34.79 10.97
CA SER A 146 4.57 -35.37 9.61
C SER A 146 3.66 -34.56 8.67
N PRO A 147 4.06 -34.26 7.42
CA PRO A 147 3.17 -33.83 6.33
C PRO A 147 2.94 -34.97 5.30
N PRO A 148 2.23 -34.74 4.17
CA PRO A 148 0.88 -34.19 3.97
C PRO A 148 0.02 -35.15 3.11
N SER A 149 -1.31 -35.04 3.08
CA SER A 149 -2.05 -35.57 1.91
C SER A 149 -3.42 -34.94 1.70
N LYS A 150 -3.61 -34.49 0.46
CA LYS A 150 -4.88 -34.12 -0.14
C LYS A 150 -5.77 -35.35 -0.22
N ARG A 151 -7.00 -35.29 0.31
CA ARG A 151 -8.18 -35.97 -0.25
C ARG A 151 -9.46 -35.50 0.44
N LYS A 152 -10.50 -35.42 -0.38
CA LYS A 152 -11.89 -35.01 -0.11
C LYS A 152 -12.54 -35.79 1.04
N ALA A 153 -13.33 -35.07 1.84
CA ALA A 153 -14.60 -35.48 2.45
C ALA A 153 -15.26 -34.15 2.90
N THR A 154 -16.36 -33.62 2.34
CA THR A 154 -17.75 -34.12 2.42
C THR A 154 -17.98 -35.07 3.59
N ALA A 155 -17.92 -34.50 4.80
CA ALA A 155 -18.52 -35.07 5.99
C ALA A 155 -19.69 -34.17 6.38
N THR A 156 -20.90 -34.70 6.20
CA THR A 156 -22.14 -34.24 6.83
C THR A 156 -21.96 -34.31 8.35
N VAL A 157 -21.61 -33.18 8.96
CA VAL A 157 -21.61 -33.00 10.41
C VAL A 157 -23.03 -32.60 10.80
N THR A 158 -23.86 -33.61 11.08
CA THR A 158 -25.03 -33.49 11.94
C THR A 158 -24.54 -33.40 13.39
N GLU A 159 -23.97 -32.26 13.76
CA GLU A 159 -23.83 -31.88 15.18
C GLU A 159 -25.12 -31.18 15.57
N GLU A 160 -25.79 -31.74 16.57
CA GLU A 160 -26.85 -31.07 17.32
C GLU A 160 -26.34 -29.66 17.67
N VAL A 161 -26.85 -28.66 16.96
CA VAL A 161 -26.50 -27.27 17.25
C VAL A 161 -27.05 -27.00 18.64
N ASP A 162 -26.13 -26.87 19.60
CA ASP A 162 -26.43 -26.55 20.99
C ASP A 162 -27.42 -25.37 21.02
N ALA A 163 -28.48 -25.48 21.81
CA ALA A 163 -29.64 -24.57 21.72
C ALA A 163 -29.24 -23.09 21.89
N GLU A 164 -28.13 -22.84 22.58
CA GLU A 164 -27.53 -21.51 22.78
C GLU A 164 -26.93 -20.92 21.48
N GLU A 165 -26.36 -21.74 20.60
CA GLU A 165 -25.76 -21.28 19.35
C GLU A 165 -26.81 -20.91 18.29
N LEU A 166 -27.96 -21.61 18.28
CA LEU A 166 -29.11 -21.22 17.44
C LEU A 166 -29.67 -19.85 17.84
N ALA A 167 -29.81 -19.58 19.14
CA ALA A 167 -30.28 -18.27 19.61
C ALA A 167 -29.31 -17.14 19.23
N ARG A 168 -27.99 -17.39 19.29
CA ARG A 168 -26.98 -16.42 18.83
C ARG A 168 -27.06 -16.17 17.32
N ARG A 169 -27.32 -17.23 16.54
CA ARG A 169 -27.49 -17.12 15.08
C ARG A 169 -28.78 -16.37 14.72
N GLN A 170 -29.87 -16.60 15.43
CA GLN A 170 -31.12 -15.85 15.28
C GLN A 170 -30.94 -14.36 15.60
N LYS A 171 -30.31 -14.01 16.74
CA LYS A 171 -30.00 -12.61 17.08
C LYS A 171 -29.14 -11.92 16.01
N ARG A 172 -28.20 -12.65 15.41
CA ARG A 172 -27.38 -12.12 14.32
C ARG A 172 -28.20 -11.96 13.04
N ALA A 173 -29.09 -12.89 12.73
CA ALA A 173 -29.98 -12.81 11.58
C ALA A 173 -31.02 -11.68 11.72
N GLU A 174 -31.55 -11.40 12.90
CA GLU A 174 -32.41 -10.24 13.13
C GLU A 174 -31.66 -8.92 12.95
N ARG A 175 -30.39 -8.88 13.38
CA ARG A 175 -29.58 -7.66 13.35
C ARG A 175 -28.92 -7.39 12.00
N PHE A 176 -28.58 -8.45 11.26
CA PHE A 176 -27.75 -8.38 10.06
C PHE A 176 -28.31 -9.17 8.87
N GLY A 177 -29.42 -9.88 9.05
CA GLY A 177 -30.07 -10.59 7.95
C GLY A 177 -30.64 -9.61 6.93
N PRO A 178 -30.68 -10.01 5.65
CA PRO A 178 -31.34 -9.21 4.64
C PRO A 178 -32.81 -9.04 5.03
N LYS A 179 -33.29 -7.80 5.08
CA LYS A 179 -34.73 -7.52 5.18
C LYS A 179 -35.36 -8.14 3.93
N SER A 180 -36.02 -9.28 4.09
CA SER A 180 -36.87 -9.87 3.04
C SER A 180 -37.96 -8.85 2.72
N THR A 181 -37.78 -8.12 1.62
CA THR A 181 -38.80 -7.27 1.00
C THR A 181 -39.76 -8.13 0.19
#